data_AF-M0NKF7-F1
#
_entry.id   AF-M0NKF7-F1
#
_cell.length_a   1.000
_cell.length_b   1.000
_cell.length_c   1.000
_cell.angle_alpha   90.00
_cell.angle_beta   90.00
_cell.angle_gamma   90.00
#
_symmetry.space_group_name_H-M   'P 1'
#
loop_
_entity.id
_entity.type
_entity.pdbx_description
1 polymer ?
#
loop_
_entity_poly.entity_id
_entity_poly.type
_entity_poly.pdbx_seq_one_letter_code
_entity_poly.pdbx_strand_id
1 'polypeptide(L)'
;MDVDRFEGVQSGIAERTELATEPGTTAVPFEGVRSVESIESVVGITGGYGSTLLAAVSAAVLLVVAVGALTVYRRRATNTFGGLSASPTGGSASDGGSASADGNGGTSDATEPNVGKSDRSDSDGASTAFDDQIGDRTLDQLEPVVPDAVSRVRDRLPLGRNATPNTVDTIERDLRQAVEGALDEGLFDPTVTSPLGGTYDVVNLPSRFRELTVPPGGETAHVADMEGVVRAALSGRDLHEAARIVTAVHEHCQEIESHIRRREGSYLETRREAERTLEDIRGMTNRFDGTLADRVREFVVDGRHEALLGVRDIERRIDTADRSLHACAFDDADRAVRNAERAGDDLLMAVDFLGGVTGTIDHGSGRIEVPEGVDDAFVADLVPILERQYTVGVEFDGDEIVVTGGESSQSGGRGSAPSGGGGGSRPGGRRSGSKPEASGSPSLGDSTGGSRRERSSGREQLTPDAVADEILFVLRELDDRGGNGAVECQTELLPDAVARREVLEPLATFCRRQTDLVASVTLQENAPPGFFEIEFTERTTASTGLNSLRKRFTERHGG
;
A
#
# COMPACT_ATOMS: atom_id res chain seq x y z
N MET A 1 48.17 48.55 -0.40
CA MET A 1 47.08 47.73 -0.97
C MET A 1 45.81 48.48 -0.67
N ASP A 2 45.21 48.98 -1.74
CA ASP A 2 44.26 50.09 -1.78
C ASP A 2 42.90 49.77 -1.17
N VAL A 3 42.41 50.73 -0.41
CA VAL A 3 41.03 50.95 0.00
C VAL A 3 40.59 52.18 -0.79
N ASP A 4 39.63 52.04 -1.71
CA ASP A 4 38.69 53.09 -2.10
C ASP A 4 37.76 52.63 -3.22
N ARG A 5 36.57 53.24 -3.25
CA ARG A 5 35.65 53.41 -4.40
C ARG A 5 34.41 52.49 -4.46
N PHE A 6 33.29 52.96 -3.88
CA PHE A 6 32.20 53.63 -4.62
C PHE A 6 31.07 54.05 -3.66
N GLU A 7 31.03 55.34 -3.31
CA GLU A 7 29.79 56.13 -3.16
C GLU A 7 29.13 56.21 -4.56
N GLY A 8 27.82 56.30 -4.80
CA GLY A 8 26.65 56.67 -4.03
C GLY A 8 25.66 57.28 -5.03
N VAL A 9 24.35 57.01 -4.93
CA VAL A 9 23.28 57.90 -5.43
C VAL A 9 22.06 57.72 -4.54
N GLN A 10 21.71 58.78 -3.82
CA GLN A 10 20.46 58.94 -3.07
C GLN A 10 19.34 59.45 -3.99
N SER A 11 18.14 58.91 -3.73
CA SER A 11 16.80 59.51 -3.64
C SER A 11 16.47 60.85 -4.30
N GLY A 12 15.29 60.89 -4.94
CA GLY A 12 14.54 62.11 -5.24
C GLY A 12 13.06 61.83 -5.53
N ILE A 13 12.22 61.97 -4.49
CA ILE A 13 10.75 62.01 -4.51
C ILE A 13 10.30 63.46 -4.73
N ALA A 14 9.33 63.70 -5.61
CA ALA A 14 8.26 64.74 -5.55
C ALA A 14 7.51 64.75 -6.91
N GLU A 15 6.25 64.29 -6.99
CA GLU A 15 5.03 65.05 -6.68
C GLU A 15 4.70 66.12 -7.75
N ARG A 16 3.71 65.84 -8.61
CA ARG A 16 2.77 66.85 -9.13
C ARG A 16 1.51 66.23 -9.75
N THR A 17 0.41 66.52 -9.09
CA THR A 17 -0.99 66.56 -9.51
C THR A 17 -1.23 67.46 -10.73
N GLU A 18 -2.12 67.04 -11.66
CA GLU A 18 -3.33 67.79 -12.02
C GLU A 18 -4.24 67.03 -13.01
N LEU A 19 -5.52 67.40 -12.95
CA LEU A 19 -6.73 66.73 -13.44
C LEU A 19 -6.96 66.80 -14.95
N ALA A 20 -7.69 65.81 -15.49
CA ALA A 20 -8.75 66.06 -16.47
C ALA A 20 -9.83 64.97 -16.42
N THR A 21 -11.06 65.44 -16.58
CA THR A 21 -12.36 64.86 -16.20
C THR A 21 -12.95 63.94 -17.28
N GLU A 22 -13.72 62.95 -16.81
CA GLU A 22 -14.73 62.05 -17.45
C GLU A 22 -15.77 62.73 -18.38
N PRO A 23 -16.75 62.04 -19.07
CA PRO A 23 -17.32 60.69 -18.80
C PRO A 23 -17.70 59.80 -20.01
N GLY A 24 -18.13 58.55 -19.74
CA GLY A 24 -18.82 57.69 -20.72
C GLY A 24 -19.23 56.30 -20.21
N THR A 25 -20.26 56.25 -19.36
CA THR A 25 -20.91 55.06 -18.77
C THR A 25 -21.86 54.37 -19.76
N THR A 26 -21.86 53.02 -19.82
CA THR A 26 -23.08 52.23 -20.08
C THR A 26 -22.98 50.87 -19.39
N ALA A 27 -23.85 50.66 -18.41
CA ALA A 27 -24.11 49.40 -17.72
C ALA A 27 -25.10 48.54 -18.52
N VAL A 28 -24.97 47.22 -18.44
CA VAL A 28 -25.95 46.24 -18.93
C VAL A 28 -26.68 45.65 -17.72
N PRO A 29 -28.02 45.58 -17.71
CA PRO A 29 -28.77 45.23 -16.50
C PRO A 29 -29.01 43.72 -16.37
N PHE A 30 -28.99 43.27 -15.11
CA PHE A 30 -29.56 42.02 -14.62
C PHE A 30 -30.86 42.36 -13.88
N GLU A 31 -32.01 41.90 -14.38
CA GLU A 31 -33.20 41.44 -13.63
C GLU A 31 -34.41 41.31 -14.56
N GLY A 32 -35.20 40.24 -14.40
CA GLY A 32 -36.48 40.13 -15.09
C GLY A 32 -37.11 38.73 -15.11
N VAL A 33 -37.46 38.21 -13.94
CA VAL A 33 -38.43 37.11 -13.77
C VAL A 33 -39.73 37.42 -14.52
N ARG A 34 -40.25 36.46 -15.31
CA ARG A 34 -41.69 36.24 -15.53
C ARG A 34 -41.98 34.88 -16.16
N SER A 35 -42.65 34.04 -15.36
CA SER A 35 -43.49 32.91 -15.77
C SER A 35 -44.56 33.34 -16.77
N VAL A 36 -44.88 32.51 -17.76
CA VAL A 36 -46.25 32.28 -18.30
C VAL A 36 -46.31 30.92 -19.04
N GLU A 37 -47.21 30.08 -18.53
CA GLU A 37 -48.11 29.08 -19.14
C GLU A 37 -47.64 27.97 -20.11
N SER A 38 -47.91 26.76 -19.63
CA SER A 38 -48.38 25.57 -20.33
C SER A 38 -49.35 25.81 -21.48
N ILE A 39 -49.15 25.10 -22.59
CA ILE A 39 -50.24 24.55 -23.42
C ILE A 39 -49.87 23.11 -23.83
N GLU A 40 -50.86 22.24 -23.63
CA GLU A 40 -50.95 20.83 -23.97
C GLU A 40 -50.88 20.53 -25.48
N SER A 41 -50.41 19.32 -25.82
CA SER A 41 -50.90 18.44 -26.92
C SER A 41 -49.81 17.37 -27.18
N VAL A 42 -49.82 16.17 -26.60
CA VAL A 42 -50.68 15.00 -26.88
C VAL A 42 -50.78 14.63 -28.37
N VAL A 43 -49.91 13.71 -28.83
CA VAL A 43 -50.11 12.50 -29.68
C VAL A 43 -48.75 11.76 -29.61
N GLY A 44 -48.56 10.48 -29.27
CA GLY A 44 -49.44 9.33 -29.16
C GLY A 44 -48.94 8.18 -30.07
N ILE A 45 -47.91 7.42 -29.66
CA ILE A 45 -47.57 6.05 -30.15
C ILE A 45 -46.86 5.35 -28.97
N THR A 46 -47.51 4.64 -28.05
CA THR A 46 -48.01 3.23 -28.03
C THR A 46 -46.98 2.12 -28.32
N GLY A 47 -46.70 1.33 -27.26
CA GLY A 47 -46.12 -0.04 -27.26
C GLY A 47 -44.74 -0.09 -26.59
N GLY A 48 -44.56 -0.49 -25.31
CA GLY A 48 -45.03 -1.69 -24.61
C GLY A 48 -43.99 -2.80 -24.82
N TYR A 49 -43.32 -3.45 -23.85
CA TYR A 49 -43.59 -3.84 -22.46
C TYR A 49 -42.23 -3.92 -21.72
N GLY A 50 -42.12 -3.52 -20.44
CA GLY A 50 -42.21 -4.41 -19.26
C GLY A 50 -40.78 -4.86 -18.85
N SER A 51 -40.28 -4.73 -17.62
CA SER A 51 -40.93 -4.81 -16.30
C SER A 51 -40.10 -4.10 -15.22
N THR A 52 -40.83 -3.48 -14.30
CA THR A 52 -40.45 -2.85 -13.03
C THR A 52 -40.03 -3.81 -11.91
N LEU A 53 -39.46 -3.22 -10.85
CA LEU A 53 -39.16 -3.71 -9.48
C LEU A 53 -37.70 -4.18 -9.31
N LEU A 54 -36.88 -3.61 -8.42
CA LEU A 54 -37.15 -3.35 -7.00
C LEU A 54 -36.24 -2.24 -6.45
N ALA A 55 -36.78 -1.51 -5.48
CA ALA A 55 -36.18 -0.41 -4.76
C ALA A 55 -35.21 -0.87 -3.65
N ALA A 56 -34.23 0.00 -3.37
CA ALA A 56 -33.70 0.40 -2.07
C ALA A 56 -33.68 -0.61 -0.91
N VAL A 57 -32.47 -1.02 -0.48
CA VAL A 57 -32.18 -1.43 0.91
C VAL A 57 -30.72 -1.05 1.28
N SER A 58 -30.60 -0.04 2.16
CA SER A 58 -29.58 0.22 3.23
C SER A 58 -28.10 -0.09 2.97
N ALA A 59 -27.12 0.84 3.09
CA ALA A 59 -26.80 1.73 4.21
C ALA A 59 -26.82 1.06 5.60
N ALA A 60 -25.73 0.36 5.95
CA ALA A 60 -25.10 0.31 7.29
C ALA A 60 -24.24 -0.96 7.44
N VAL A 61 -22.91 -0.83 7.54
CA VAL A 61 -22.10 -1.49 8.58
C VAL A 61 -20.85 -0.63 8.82
N LEU A 62 -20.75 -0.10 10.04
CA LEU A 62 -19.59 0.56 10.64
C LEU A 62 -19.07 -0.37 11.76
N LEU A 63 -17.74 -0.50 11.87
CA LEU A 63 -16.94 -0.94 13.04
C LEU A 63 -17.11 -2.42 13.48
N VAL A 64 -16.09 -3.21 13.89
CA VAL A 64 -14.91 -3.04 14.77
C VAL A 64 -13.92 -4.20 14.41
N VAL A 65 -12.59 -4.05 14.35
CA VAL A 65 -11.55 -4.47 15.34
C VAL A 65 -10.23 -4.41 14.54
N ALA A 66 -9.26 -3.51 14.73
CA ALA A 66 -8.43 -3.15 15.87
C ALA A 66 -7.41 -4.22 16.32
N VAL A 67 -6.13 -3.81 16.34
CA VAL A 67 -4.99 -4.35 17.09
C VAL A 67 -4.21 -5.52 16.46
N GLY A 68 -3.01 -5.21 15.98
CA GLY A 68 -1.96 -6.20 15.79
C GLY A 68 -0.76 -5.66 15.02
N ALA A 69 0.22 -5.14 15.77
CA ALA A 69 1.67 -5.12 15.49
C ALA A 69 2.33 -3.74 15.60
N LEU A 70 2.60 -3.34 16.84
CA LEU A 70 3.79 -2.57 17.17
C LEU A 70 4.83 -3.57 17.67
N THR A 71 5.89 -3.82 16.91
CA THR A 71 7.23 -4.18 17.44
C THR A 71 8.22 -4.33 16.28
N VAL A 72 9.43 -3.87 16.55
CA VAL A 72 10.67 -3.99 15.75
C VAL A 72 10.89 -2.89 14.71
N TYR A 73 11.48 -1.77 15.15
CA TYR A 73 12.75 -1.31 14.57
C TYR A 73 13.52 -0.48 15.60
N ARG A 74 14.51 -1.12 16.26
CA ARG A 74 15.56 -0.45 17.04
C ARG A 74 16.91 -0.99 16.61
N ARG A 75 17.59 -0.25 15.72
CA ARG A 75 19.06 -0.18 15.52
C ARG A 75 19.26 0.83 14.39
N ARG A 76 20.00 1.92 14.55
CA ARG A 76 21.47 1.92 14.77
C ARG A 76 21.95 3.36 15.02
N ALA A 77 23.12 3.46 15.66
CA ALA A 77 23.90 4.66 16.06
C ALA A 77 23.46 5.22 17.42
N THR A 78 24.26 5.24 18.49
CA THR A 78 25.71 5.38 18.71
C THR A 78 26.09 4.55 19.97
N ASN A 79 27.29 4.05 20.22
CA ASN A 79 28.44 4.81 20.72
C ASN A 79 29.67 3.90 20.88
N THR A 80 30.82 4.52 20.61
CA THR A 80 32.18 4.14 20.99
C THR A 80 32.48 4.72 22.39
N PHE A 81 33.49 4.18 23.09
CA PHE A 81 33.97 4.47 24.47
C PHE A 81 33.18 3.76 25.58
N GLY A 82 33.73 2.92 26.47
CA GLY A 82 35.11 2.68 26.88
C GLY A 82 35.30 3.12 28.33
N GLY A 83 35.22 2.20 29.30
CA GLY A 83 35.52 2.51 30.70
C GLY A 83 35.14 1.42 31.69
N LEU A 84 36.16 0.78 32.26
CA LEU A 84 36.17 -0.30 33.25
C LEU A 84 35.54 0.11 34.59
N SER A 85 34.85 -0.80 35.29
CA SER A 85 35.18 -1.17 36.68
C SER A 85 34.35 -2.35 37.21
N ALA A 86 34.87 -2.97 38.27
CA ALA A 86 34.72 -4.36 38.67
C ALA A 86 33.49 -4.72 39.55
N SER A 87 33.17 -6.02 39.57
CA SER A 87 32.34 -6.73 40.55
C SER A 87 32.93 -6.65 41.98
N PRO A 88 32.18 -6.96 43.06
CA PRO A 88 31.95 -8.38 43.40
C PRO A 88 30.57 -8.75 43.99
N THR A 89 30.20 -10.00 43.69
CA THR A 89 29.55 -11.03 44.52
C THR A 89 29.26 -10.73 45.99
N GLY A 90 28.04 -11.06 46.42
CA GLY A 90 27.70 -11.34 47.82
C GLY A 90 26.25 -11.81 47.96
N GLY A 91 26.03 -13.12 47.99
CA GLY A 91 24.73 -13.72 48.29
C GLY A 91 24.44 -13.79 49.78
N SER A 92 23.15 -13.86 50.12
CA SER A 92 22.65 -14.61 51.28
C SER A 92 21.15 -14.82 51.12
N ALA A 93 20.78 -16.09 51.11
CA ALA A 93 19.42 -16.57 51.29
C ALA A 93 19.17 -16.78 52.78
N SER A 94 17.95 -16.53 53.26
CA SER A 94 17.41 -17.23 54.42
C SER A 94 15.88 -17.18 54.42
N ASP A 95 15.34 -18.37 54.64
CA ASP A 95 13.97 -18.84 54.71
C ASP A 95 13.06 -18.17 55.76
N GLY A 96 11.75 -18.42 55.57
CA GLY A 96 10.75 -18.53 56.63
C GLY A 96 9.70 -17.41 56.54
N GLY A 97 8.46 -17.61 56.10
CA GLY A 97 7.61 -18.79 56.25
C GLY A 97 6.67 -18.62 57.44
N SER A 98 5.40 -18.31 57.13
CA SER A 98 4.17 -18.62 57.88
C SER A 98 3.30 -17.45 58.36
N ALA A 99 2.07 -17.51 57.84
CA ALA A 99 0.82 -16.89 58.21
C ALA A 99 0.51 -16.77 59.71
N SER A 100 -0.29 -15.77 60.10
CA SER A 100 -1.73 -15.94 60.34
C SER A 100 -2.35 -14.68 60.93
N ALA A 101 -3.62 -14.49 60.58
CA ALA A 101 -4.51 -13.43 61.00
C ALA A 101 -5.08 -13.63 62.42
N ASP A 102 -5.78 -12.59 62.86
CA ASP A 102 -6.80 -12.50 63.91
C ASP A 102 -6.37 -12.40 65.37
N GLY A 103 -6.87 -11.34 66.02
CA GLY A 103 -6.70 -11.14 67.47
C GLY A 103 -7.17 -9.79 68.00
N ASN A 104 -8.48 -9.57 67.90
CA ASN A 104 -9.26 -8.47 68.45
C ASN A 104 -8.99 -8.11 69.95
N GLY A 105 -9.01 -6.80 70.26
CA GLY A 105 -9.70 -6.21 71.41
C GLY A 105 -9.07 -6.27 72.81
N GLY A 106 -8.78 -5.11 73.39
CA GLY A 106 -8.50 -5.00 74.83
C GLY A 106 -7.99 -3.63 75.29
N THR A 107 -8.91 -2.73 75.61
CA THR A 107 -8.71 -1.46 76.33
C THR A 107 -8.24 -1.66 77.76
N SER A 108 -7.24 -0.92 78.25
CA SER A 108 -7.30 -0.10 79.49
C SER A 108 -5.98 0.61 79.82
N ASP A 109 -6.14 1.89 80.16
CA ASP A 109 -5.35 2.77 81.03
C ASP A 109 -3.91 2.38 81.43
N ALA A 110 -2.96 3.26 81.13
CA ALA A 110 -2.48 4.25 82.10
C ALA A 110 -1.10 4.80 81.70
N THR A 111 -0.90 6.08 82.03
CA THR A 111 0.40 6.74 82.25
C THR A 111 1.03 7.39 81.03
N GLU A 112 0.83 8.71 80.93
CA GLU A 112 1.73 9.61 80.21
C GLU A 112 3.19 9.34 80.60
N PRO A 113 4.08 9.34 79.61
CA PRO A 113 5.31 10.08 79.77
C PRO A 113 5.32 11.22 78.75
N ASN A 114 5.36 12.42 79.30
CA ASN A 114 5.75 13.65 78.65
C ASN A 114 7.14 13.45 77.99
N VAL A 115 7.14 13.03 76.72
CA VAL A 115 8.34 12.83 75.90
C VAL A 115 8.20 13.70 74.66
N GLY A 116 8.97 14.78 74.65
CA GLY A 116 9.53 15.41 73.47
C GLY A 116 8.56 15.70 72.32
N LYS A 117 7.99 16.90 72.31
CA LYS A 117 7.89 17.67 71.06
C LYS A 117 9.31 17.81 70.50
N SER A 118 9.73 16.85 69.70
CA SER A 118 10.91 16.95 68.84
C SER A 118 10.42 16.75 67.40
N ASP A 119 10.34 17.86 66.68
CA ASP A 119 10.63 17.97 65.25
C ASP A 119 10.25 16.77 64.36
N ARG A 120 8.95 16.44 64.32
CA ARG A 120 8.39 15.52 63.30
C ARG A 120 7.81 16.26 62.09
N SER A 121 8.03 17.57 61.98
CA SER A 121 7.33 18.41 61.00
C SER A 121 8.09 18.68 59.70
N ASP A 122 9.37 18.31 59.61
CA ASP A 122 10.18 18.69 58.44
C ASP A 122 10.24 17.60 57.34
N SER A 123 9.99 16.33 57.66
CA SER A 123 10.08 15.24 56.66
C SER A 123 8.85 15.10 55.77
N ASP A 124 7.68 15.58 56.20
CA ASP A 124 6.48 15.59 55.35
C ASP A 124 6.55 16.71 54.31
N GLY A 125 7.31 17.78 54.56
CA GLY A 125 7.31 18.99 53.74
C GLY A 125 7.75 18.76 52.29
N ALA A 126 8.77 17.92 52.05
CA ALA A 126 9.24 17.62 50.69
C ALA A 126 8.30 16.69 49.92
N SER A 127 7.64 15.75 50.61
CA SER A 127 6.64 14.86 49.99
C SER A 127 5.38 15.64 49.64
N THR A 128 4.88 16.49 50.55
CA THR A 128 3.71 17.33 50.27
C THR A 128 4.01 18.37 49.19
N ALA A 129 5.20 18.97 49.20
CA ALA A 129 5.61 19.91 48.14
C ALA A 129 5.71 19.21 46.78
N PHE A 130 6.22 17.98 46.75
CA PHE A 130 6.23 17.18 45.52
C PHE A 130 4.82 16.92 45.01
N ASP A 131 3.91 16.48 45.88
CA ASP A 131 2.53 16.17 45.51
C ASP A 131 1.76 17.43 45.03
N ASP A 132 2.00 18.58 45.66
CA ASP A 132 1.35 19.85 45.32
C ASP A 132 1.89 20.48 44.01
N GLN A 133 3.20 20.40 43.77
CA GLN A 133 3.88 21.10 42.68
C GLN A 133 4.05 20.24 41.42
N ILE A 134 4.19 18.92 41.61
CA ILE A 134 4.39 17.94 40.54
C ILE A 134 3.27 16.92 40.63
N GLY A 135 3.29 16.03 41.62
CA GLY A 135 2.32 14.96 41.79
C GLY A 135 2.36 13.90 40.68
N ASP A 136 1.89 12.69 41.00
CA ASP A 136 1.90 11.55 40.08
C ASP A 136 1.13 11.85 38.77
N ARG A 137 0.05 12.62 38.86
CA ARG A 137 -0.76 12.98 37.68
C ARG A 137 0.02 13.78 36.63
N THR A 138 0.93 14.66 37.05
CA THR A 138 1.80 15.41 36.13
C THR A 138 2.83 14.48 35.50
N LEU A 139 3.36 13.54 36.26
CA LEU A 139 4.28 12.52 35.73
C LEU A 139 3.58 11.65 34.69
N ASP A 140 2.36 11.19 34.95
CA ASP A 140 1.56 10.41 34.00
C ASP A 140 1.25 11.18 32.71
N GLN A 141 1.02 12.49 32.82
CA GLN A 141 0.79 13.38 31.67
C GLN A 141 2.06 13.61 30.84
N LEU A 142 3.21 13.74 31.50
CA LEU A 142 4.49 13.97 30.83
C LEU A 142 5.13 12.68 30.31
N GLU A 143 4.72 11.51 30.80
CA GLU A 143 5.29 10.21 30.41
C GLU A 143 5.30 9.95 28.90
N PRO A 144 4.24 10.25 28.13
CA PRO A 144 4.25 10.09 26.67
C PRO A 144 5.26 11.00 25.95
N VAL A 145 5.60 12.14 26.55
CA VAL A 145 6.41 13.21 25.94
C VAL A 145 7.89 13.06 26.33
N VAL A 146 8.16 12.82 27.62
CA VAL A 146 9.51 12.74 28.20
C VAL A 146 9.66 11.50 29.09
N PRO A 147 9.52 10.28 28.53
CA PRO A 147 9.46 9.04 29.31
C PRO A 147 10.72 8.79 30.14
N ASP A 148 11.90 9.13 29.60
CA ASP A 148 13.18 8.95 30.29
C ASP A 148 13.31 9.90 31.50
N ALA A 149 12.80 11.12 31.39
CA ALA A 149 12.83 12.08 32.50
C ALA A 149 11.86 11.64 33.59
N VAL A 150 10.64 11.25 33.24
CA VAL A 150 9.64 10.72 34.18
C VAL A 150 10.15 9.47 34.90
N SER A 151 10.76 8.53 34.17
CA SER A 151 11.34 7.31 34.76
C SER A 151 12.41 7.64 35.81
N ARG A 152 13.32 8.58 35.51
CA ARG A 152 14.34 9.04 36.46
C ARG A 152 13.74 9.69 37.70
N VAL A 153 12.59 10.36 37.58
CA VAL A 153 11.88 10.94 38.74
C VAL A 153 11.22 9.83 39.56
N ARG A 154 10.54 8.87 38.92
CA ARG A 154 9.92 7.72 39.59
C ARG A 154 10.94 6.85 40.32
N ASP A 155 12.15 6.66 39.76
CA ASP A 155 13.25 5.93 40.43
C ASP A 155 13.77 6.63 41.70
N ARG A 156 13.55 7.95 41.82
CA ARG A 156 13.91 8.75 43.00
C ARG A 156 12.81 8.76 44.07
N LEU A 157 11.63 8.18 43.78
CA LEU A 157 10.50 8.09 44.70
C LEU A 157 10.48 6.75 45.47
N PRO A 158 10.05 6.74 46.75
CA PRO A 158 9.65 7.90 47.56
C PRO A 158 10.87 8.74 47.98
N LEU A 159 10.69 10.06 48.09
CA LEU A 159 11.75 10.96 48.54
C LEU A 159 12.24 10.54 49.94
N GLY A 160 13.56 10.38 50.09
CA GLY A 160 14.15 10.00 51.38
C GLY A 160 13.86 11.04 52.46
N ARG A 161 13.87 10.63 53.74
CA ARG A 161 13.58 11.51 54.90
C ARG A 161 14.46 12.77 55.02
N ASN A 162 15.56 12.83 54.29
CA ASN A 162 16.47 13.99 54.24
C ASN A 162 16.28 14.84 52.98
N ALA A 163 15.23 14.61 52.19
CA ALA A 163 14.94 15.39 51.00
C ALA A 163 14.56 16.81 51.41
N THR A 164 15.28 17.77 50.84
CA THR A 164 15.03 19.20 51.06
C THR A 164 14.02 19.71 50.02
N PRO A 165 13.30 20.81 50.27
CA PRO A 165 12.47 21.47 49.24
C PRO A 165 13.23 21.75 47.93
N ASN A 166 14.52 22.09 48.00
CA ASN A 166 15.39 22.27 46.83
C ASN A 166 15.49 21.01 45.93
N THR A 167 15.21 19.81 46.47
CA THR A 167 15.16 18.57 45.71
C THR A 167 13.97 18.55 44.76
N VAL A 168 12.80 19.05 45.20
CA VAL A 168 11.60 19.17 44.36
C VAL A 168 11.82 20.21 43.26
N ASP A 169 12.42 21.36 43.58
CA ASP A 169 12.78 22.38 42.57
C ASP A 169 13.77 21.86 41.52
N THR A 170 14.68 20.97 41.93
CA THR A 170 15.63 20.33 41.01
C THR A 170 14.91 19.35 40.09
N ILE A 171 13.98 18.54 40.63
CA ILE A 171 13.15 17.63 39.83
C ILE A 171 12.28 18.42 38.84
N GLU A 172 11.64 19.50 39.28
CA GLU A 172 10.80 20.34 38.42
C GLU A 172 11.62 20.96 37.28
N ARG A 173 12.83 21.45 37.58
CA ARG A 173 13.76 21.98 36.58
C ARG A 173 14.22 20.90 35.60
N ASP A 174 14.57 19.71 36.09
CA ASP A 174 14.96 18.57 35.26
C ASP A 174 13.83 18.19 34.27
N LEU A 175 12.57 18.20 34.75
CA LEU A 175 11.39 17.92 33.91
C LEU A 175 11.14 19.03 32.88
N ARG A 176 11.18 20.30 33.28
CA ARG A 176 11.06 21.44 32.33
C ARG A 176 12.12 21.36 31.24
N GLN A 177 13.38 21.15 31.63
CA GLN A 177 14.48 21.05 30.69
C GLN A 177 14.32 19.86 29.74
N ALA A 178 13.76 18.74 30.20
CA ALA A 178 13.45 17.62 29.32
C ALA A 178 12.36 17.96 28.29
N VAL A 179 11.31 18.69 28.69
CA VAL A 179 10.26 19.13 27.77
C VAL A 179 10.78 20.18 26.79
N GLU A 180 11.64 21.10 27.23
CA GLU A 180 12.35 22.02 26.34
C GLU A 180 13.22 21.27 25.32
N GLY A 181 13.92 20.22 25.76
CA GLY A 181 14.65 19.34 24.85
C GLY A 181 13.74 18.66 23.82
N ALA A 182 12.59 18.13 24.22
CA ALA A 182 11.60 17.57 23.30
C ALA A 182 11.05 18.61 22.31
N LEU A 183 10.94 19.87 22.75
CA LEU A 183 10.56 20.97 21.89
C LEU A 183 11.63 21.28 20.84
N ASP A 184 12.90 21.32 21.24
CA ASP A 184 14.02 21.55 20.32
C ASP A 184 14.22 20.38 19.33
N GLU A 185 13.77 19.17 19.69
CA GLU A 185 13.73 18.00 18.82
C GLU A 185 12.55 18.01 17.83
N GLY A 186 11.64 18.98 17.92
CA GLY A 186 10.50 19.12 17.02
C GLY A 186 9.32 18.19 17.36
N LEU A 187 9.23 17.68 18.59
CA LEU A 187 8.14 16.77 18.99
C LEU A 187 6.75 17.44 18.96
N PHE A 188 6.71 18.77 19.00
CA PHE A 188 5.49 19.58 18.91
C PHE A 188 5.31 20.24 17.54
N ASP A 189 6.19 19.94 16.58
CA ASP A 189 6.03 20.36 15.20
C ASP A 189 4.95 19.47 14.54
N PRO A 190 3.84 20.04 14.07
CA PRO A 190 2.79 19.29 13.38
C PRO A 190 3.21 18.86 11.96
N THR A 191 4.39 19.23 11.47
CA THR A 191 4.87 18.91 10.12
C THR A 191 5.01 17.40 9.93
N VAL A 192 4.26 16.85 8.98
CA VAL A 192 4.33 15.44 8.59
C VAL A 192 5.03 15.33 7.24
N THR A 193 5.97 14.40 7.10
CA THR A 193 6.70 14.13 5.86
C THR A 193 6.20 12.83 5.23
N SER A 194 5.91 12.86 3.93
CA SER A 194 5.47 11.66 3.18
C SER A 194 6.66 10.73 2.88
N PRO A 195 6.46 9.41 2.85
CA PRO A 195 7.43 8.46 2.28
C PRO A 195 7.74 8.71 0.81
N LEU A 196 6.84 9.39 0.06
CA LEU A 196 7.06 9.78 -1.33
C LEU A 196 8.04 10.97 -1.47
N GLY A 197 8.41 11.59 -0.35
CA GLY A 197 9.14 12.84 -0.32
C GLY A 197 8.19 14.04 -0.35
N GLY A 198 8.52 15.08 0.41
CA GLY A 198 7.68 16.26 0.58
C GLY A 198 6.96 16.30 1.93
N THR A 199 6.49 17.49 2.30
CA THR A 199 5.79 17.76 3.55
C THR A 199 4.32 18.05 3.28
N TYR A 200 3.46 17.66 4.21
CA TYR A 200 2.04 17.93 4.14
C TYR A 200 1.69 19.37 4.55
N ASP A 201 0.79 20.01 3.81
CA ASP A 201 0.22 21.33 4.13
C ASP A 201 -0.90 21.17 5.17
N VAL A 202 -0.51 20.94 6.43
CA VAL A 202 -1.42 20.70 7.57
C VAL A 202 -2.47 21.83 7.74
N VAL A 203 -2.16 23.04 7.28
CA VAL A 203 -3.06 24.20 7.23
C VAL A 203 -4.31 24.01 6.37
N ASN A 204 -4.32 23.01 5.48
CA ASN A 204 -5.45 22.67 4.63
C ASN A 204 -6.35 21.58 5.23
N LEU A 205 -5.99 21.01 6.38
CA LEU A 205 -6.83 20.03 7.07
C LEU A 205 -8.16 20.65 7.56
N PRO A 206 -9.16 19.83 7.89
CA PRO A 206 -10.36 20.28 8.59
C PRO A 206 -10.04 21.10 9.87
N SER A 207 -10.89 22.06 10.22
CA SER A 207 -10.68 22.97 11.38
C SER A 207 -10.32 22.25 12.67
N ARG A 208 -10.93 21.09 12.94
CA ARG A 208 -10.64 20.26 14.12
C ARG A 208 -9.16 19.86 14.28
N PHE A 209 -8.38 19.88 13.20
CA PHE A 209 -6.94 19.58 13.22
C PHE A 209 -6.08 20.83 13.14
N ARG A 210 -6.63 21.94 12.61
CA ARG A 210 -5.93 23.21 12.50
C ARG A 210 -5.98 24.03 13.79
N GLU A 211 -6.93 23.73 14.65
CA GLU A 211 -7.20 24.48 15.86
C GLU A 211 -7.21 23.52 17.06
N LEU A 212 -6.47 23.86 18.10
CA LEU A 212 -6.50 23.18 19.40
C LEU A 212 -7.05 24.14 20.45
N THR A 213 -8.02 23.67 21.23
CA THR A 213 -8.45 24.39 22.43
C THR A 213 -7.53 24.02 23.59
N VAL A 214 -6.68 24.97 24.00
CA VAL A 214 -5.62 24.77 24.97
C VAL A 214 -6.18 24.80 26.40
N PRO A 215 -6.09 23.69 27.17
CA PRO A 215 -6.49 23.70 28.57
C PRO A 215 -5.47 24.46 29.44
N PRO A 216 -5.86 25.00 30.61
CA PRO A 216 -7.22 25.10 31.14
C PRO A 216 -7.98 26.35 30.66
N GLY A 217 -7.30 27.30 30.01
CA GLY A 217 -7.86 28.61 29.64
C GLY A 217 -8.94 28.55 28.56
N GLY A 218 -8.98 27.49 27.76
CA GLY A 218 -9.92 27.34 26.65
C GLY A 218 -9.58 28.25 25.46
N GLU A 219 -8.37 28.79 25.41
CA GLU A 219 -7.89 29.60 24.30
C GLU A 219 -7.65 28.70 23.08
N THR A 220 -8.04 29.16 21.89
CA THR A 220 -7.82 28.41 20.66
C THR A 220 -6.48 28.81 20.06
N ALA A 221 -5.59 27.82 19.90
CA ALA A 221 -4.31 27.97 19.21
C ALA A 221 -4.40 27.39 17.80
N HIS A 222 -3.77 28.06 16.84
CA HIS A 222 -3.64 27.55 15.48
C HIS A 222 -2.44 26.60 15.38
N VAL A 223 -2.51 25.61 14.49
CA VAL A 223 -1.52 24.53 14.32
C VAL A 223 -0.09 25.05 14.09
N ALA A 224 0.04 26.18 13.40
CA ALA A 224 1.33 26.84 13.16
C ALA A 224 1.97 27.43 14.43
N ASP A 225 1.19 27.65 15.50
CA ASP A 225 1.62 28.31 16.73
C ASP A 225 1.84 27.34 17.90
N MET A 226 1.69 26.02 17.67
CA MET A 226 1.70 25.00 18.74
C MET A 226 2.99 24.98 19.55
N GLU A 227 4.16 25.07 18.90
CA GLU A 227 5.45 25.19 19.61
C GLU A 227 5.54 26.49 20.43
N GLY A 228 4.95 27.58 19.92
CA GLY A 228 4.87 28.86 20.62
C GLY A 228 4.04 28.75 21.90
N VAL A 229 2.92 28.02 21.85
CA VAL A 229 2.05 27.75 23.00
C VAL A 229 2.79 26.95 24.07
N VAL A 230 3.49 25.88 23.68
CA VAL A 230 4.27 25.07 24.63
C VAL A 230 5.38 25.90 25.27
N ARG A 231 6.14 26.66 24.46
CA ARG A 231 7.21 27.53 24.96
C ARG A 231 6.69 28.60 25.93
N ALA A 232 5.53 29.19 25.64
CA ALA A 232 4.88 30.15 26.53
C ALA A 232 4.42 29.50 27.85
N ALA A 233 3.88 28.29 27.79
CA ALA A 233 3.47 27.53 28.97
C ALA A 233 4.65 27.21 29.89
N LEU A 234 5.77 26.76 29.33
CA LEU A 234 6.99 26.43 30.10
C LEU A 234 7.61 27.65 30.79
N SER A 235 7.52 28.83 30.15
CA SER A 235 8.12 30.07 30.66
C SER A 235 7.28 30.80 31.71
N GLY A 236 5.96 30.62 31.69
CA GLY A 236 5.03 31.48 32.45
C GLY A 236 4.14 30.76 33.47
N ARG A 237 4.09 29.42 33.47
CA ARG A 237 3.15 28.63 34.29
C ARG A 237 3.85 27.63 35.20
N ASP A 238 3.12 27.16 36.22
CA ASP A 238 3.57 26.04 37.04
C ASP A 238 3.67 24.75 36.20
N LEU A 239 4.48 23.78 36.65
CA LEU A 239 4.73 22.57 35.88
C LEU A 239 3.45 21.74 35.66
N HIS A 240 2.52 21.75 36.61
CA HIS A 240 1.27 21.00 36.50
C HIS A 240 0.35 21.54 35.39
N GLU A 241 0.28 22.86 35.24
CA GLU A 241 -0.44 23.51 34.16
C GLU A 241 0.32 23.38 32.83
N ALA A 242 1.64 23.55 32.83
CA ALA A 242 2.46 23.35 31.65
C ALA A 242 2.36 21.91 31.11
N ALA A 243 2.36 20.90 31.97
CA ALA A 243 2.20 19.50 31.59
C ALA A 243 0.87 19.25 30.89
N ARG A 244 -0.24 19.79 31.40
CA ARG A 244 -1.55 19.67 30.75
C ARG A 244 -1.56 20.25 29.33
N ILE A 245 -0.92 21.40 29.13
CA ILE A 245 -0.79 22.05 27.82
C ILE A 245 0.09 21.20 26.89
N VAL A 246 1.25 20.79 27.38
CA VAL A 246 2.23 19.96 26.66
C VAL A 246 1.60 18.65 26.17
N THR A 247 0.88 17.95 27.05
CA THR A 247 0.20 16.70 26.69
C THR A 247 -0.89 16.95 25.65
N ALA A 248 -1.73 17.99 25.83
CA ALA A 248 -2.79 18.30 24.88
C ALA A 248 -2.24 18.64 23.49
N VAL A 249 -1.15 19.42 23.40
CA VAL A 249 -0.47 19.72 22.13
C VAL A 249 0.13 18.46 21.52
N HIS A 250 0.80 17.64 22.33
CA HIS A 250 1.39 16.39 21.86
C HIS A 250 0.35 15.41 21.30
N GLU A 251 -0.75 15.20 22.03
CA GLU A 251 -1.86 14.36 21.58
C GLU A 251 -2.47 14.86 20.28
N HIS A 252 -2.60 16.19 20.14
CA HIS A 252 -3.11 16.81 18.91
C HIS A 252 -2.18 16.59 17.71
N CYS A 253 -0.86 16.77 17.89
CA CYS A 253 0.12 16.47 16.84
C CYS A 253 0.10 14.99 16.44
N GLN A 254 -0.02 14.07 17.41
CA GLN A 254 -0.18 12.64 17.13
C GLN A 254 -1.49 12.33 16.39
N GLU A 255 -2.58 13.05 16.69
CA GLU A 255 -3.86 12.89 16.00
C GLU A 255 -3.75 13.32 14.54
N ILE A 256 -3.12 14.47 14.27
CA ILE A 256 -2.82 14.95 12.91
C ILE A 256 -2.02 13.90 12.14
N GLU A 257 -0.91 13.43 12.71
CA GLU A 257 -0.04 12.45 12.08
C GLU A 257 -0.79 11.14 11.78
N SER A 258 -1.56 10.66 12.76
CA SER A 258 -2.37 9.44 12.63
C SER A 258 -3.46 9.60 11.55
N HIS A 259 -4.05 10.78 11.42
CA HIS A 259 -5.04 11.08 10.39
C HIS A 259 -4.42 11.04 8.99
N ILE A 260 -3.28 11.72 8.81
CA ILE A 260 -2.55 11.78 7.54
C ILE A 260 -2.10 10.39 7.12
N ARG A 261 -1.42 9.64 8.00
CA ARG A 261 -0.94 8.28 7.71
C ARG A 261 -2.06 7.33 7.31
N ARG A 262 -3.24 7.46 7.93
CA ARG A 262 -4.40 6.63 7.58
C ARG A 262 -4.91 6.91 6.17
N ARG A 263 -4.97 8.19 5.77
CA ARG A 263 -5.39 8.58 4.42
C ARG A 263 -4.33 8.22 3.38
N GLU A 264 -3.07 8.46 3.68
CA GLU A 264 -1.93 8.13 2.83
C GLU A 264 -1.85 6.62 2.54
N GLY A 265 -2.16 5.76 3.51
CA GLY A 265 -2.09 4.30 3.34
C GLY A 265 -2.90 3.78 2.14
N SER A 266 -4.17 4.18 2.02
CA SER A 266 -5.02 3.76 0.90
C SER A 266 -4.55 4.33 -0.44
N TYR A 267 -4.05 5.57 -0.43
CA TYR A 267 -3.54 6.23 -1.62
C TYR A 267 -2.29 5.53 -2.17
N LEU A 268 -1.34 5.20 -1.28
CA LEU A 268 -0.08 4.55 -1.66
C LEU A 268 -0.28 3.14 -2.24
N GLU A 269 -1.32 2.44 -1.83
CA GLU A 269 -1.67 1.13 -2.40
C GLU A 269 -2.07 1.27 -3.87
N THR A 270 -3.08 2.09 -4.15
CA THR A 270 -3.55 2.36 -5.52
C THR A 270 -2.46 2.97 -6.41
N ARG A 271 -1.62 3.86 -5.85
CA ARG A 271 -0.49 4.45 -6.58
C ARG A 271 0.50 3.38 -7.04
N ARG A 272 0.86 2.42 -6.17
CA ARG A 272 1.79 1.33 -6.51
C ARG A 272 1.20 0.40 -7.56
N GLU A 273 -0.10 0.14 -7.51
CA GLU A 273 -0.80 -0.67 -8.51
C GLU A 273 -0.75 0.00 -9.88
N ALA A 274 -1.08 1.29 -9.97
CA ALA A 274 -0.95 2.07 -11.20
C ALA A 274 0.49 2.08 -11.74
N GLU A 275 1.50 2.31 -10.89
CA GLU A 275 2.91 2.29 -11.31
C GLU A 275 3.35 0.91 -11.85
N ARG A 276 2.93 -0.18 -11.21
CA ARG A 276 3.21 -1.54 -11.67
C ARG A 276 2.57 -1.79 -13.04
N THR A 277 1.31 -1.41 -13.24
CA THR A 277 0.62 -1.52 -14.53
C THR A 277 1.37 -0.78 -15.63
N LEU A 278 1.87 0.45 -15.35
CA LEU A 278 2.67 1.21 -16.31
C LEU A 278 4.03 0.56 -16.61
N GLU A 279 4.65 -0.11 -15.64
CA GLU A 279 5.87 -0.88 -15.84
C GLU A 279 5.62 -2.10 -16.74
N ASP A 280 4.52 -2.83 -16.51
CA ASP A 280 4.11 -3.96 -17.33
C ASP A 280 3.87 -3.54 -18.79
N ILE A 281 3.16 -2.42 -18.99
CA ILE A 281 2.91 -1.83 -20.31
C ILE A 281 4.22 -1.51 -21.04
N ARG A 282 5.21 -0.92 -20.35
CA ARG A 282 6.54 -0.66 -20.92
C ARG A 282 7.24 -1.96 -21.29
N GLY A 283 7.18 -2.95 -20.39
CA GLY A 283 7.75 -4.27 -20.61
C GLY A 283 7.18 -4.96 -21.85
N MET A 284 5.87 -4.89 -22.03
CA MET A 284 5.18 -5.46 -23.18
C MET A 284 5.44 -4.68 -24.47
N THR A 285 5.40 -3.36 -24.41
CA THR A 285 5.67 -2.50 -25.57
C THR A 285 7.08 -2.72 -26.13
N ASN A 286 8.06 -3.02 -25.26
CA ASN A 286 9.43 -3.33 -25.66
C ASN A 286 9.60 -4.68 -26.36
N ARG A 287 8.57 -5.53 -26.39
CA ARG A 287 8.61 -6.83 -27.09
C ARG A 287 8.23 -6.72 -28.56
N PHE A 288 7.56 -5.65 -28.96
CA PHE A 288 7.28 -5.41 -30.37
C PHE A 288 8.57 -5.05 -31.11
N ASP A 289 8.64 -5.46 -32.38
CA ASP A 289 9.79 -5.22 -33.25
C ASP A 289 9.41 -4.38 -34.48
N GLY A 290 10.42 -3.75 -35.09
CA GLY A 290 10.30 -3.04 -36.35
C GLY A 290 9.46 -1.77 -36.28
N THR A 291 8.81 -1.43 -37.40
CA THR A 291 8.01 -0.19 -37.54
C THR A 291 6.79 -0.14 -36.61
N LEU A 292 6.26 -1.31 -36.23
CA LEU A 292 5.19 -1.46 -35.25
C LEU A 292 5.67 -1.03 -33.87
N ALA A 293 6.87 -1.45 -33.45
CA ALA A 293 7.43 -1.05 -32.16
C ALA A 293 7.55 0.47 -32.02
N ASP A 294 8.03 1.13 -33.06
CA ASP A 294 8.17 2.59 -33.09
C ASP A 294 6.81 3.28 -32.97
N ARG A 295 5.79 2.79 -33.69
CA ARG A 295 4.44 3.37 -33.62
C ARG A 295 3.75 3.07 -32.30
N VAL A 296 3.85 1.85 -31.79
CA VAL A 296 3.27 1.47 -30.50
C VAL A 296 3.92 2.28 -29.39
N ARG A 297 5.25 2.49 -29.39
CA ARG A 297 5.88 3.44 -28.44
C ARG A 297 5.32 4.85 -28.58
N GLU A 298 5.17 5.35 -29.80
CA GLU A 298 4.64 6.70 -30.02
C GLU A 298 3.21 6.86 -29.48
N PHE A 299 2.37 5.84 -29.64
CA PHE A 299 0.99 5.85 -29.16
C PHE A 299 0.88 5.59 -27.67
N VAL A 300 1.43 4.46 -27.21
CA VAL A 300 1.24 3.92 -25.87
C VAL A 300 2.18 4.58 -24.87
N VAL A 301 3.44 4.81 -25.21
CA VAL A 301 4.41 5.38 -24.25
C VAL A 301 4.38 6.92 -24.30
N ASP A 302 4.46 7.47 -25.50
CA ASP A 302 4.53 8.92 -25.69
C ASP A 302 3.16 9.63 -25.65
N GLY A 303 2.04 8.89 -25.73
CA GLY A 303 0.69 9.44 -25.61
C GLY A 303 0.24 10.28 -26.81
N ARG A 304 0.70 9.94 -28.02
CA ARG A 304 0.37 10.73 -29.22
C ARG A 304 -0.90 10.29 -29.94
N HIS A 305 -1.69 9.40 -29.35
CA HIS A 305 -2.95 8.94 -29.91
C HIS A 305 -4.12 9.61 -29.18
N GLU A 306 -5.07 10.19 -29.90
CA GLU A 306 -6.16 10.98 -29.27
C GLU A 306 -7.14 10.10 -28.47
N ALA A 307 -7.31 8.84 -28.87
CA ALA A 307 -8.22 7.91 -28.21
C ALA A 307 -7.62 7.22 -26.97
N LEU A 308 -6.30 7.29 -26.76
CA LEU A 308 -5.62 6.58 -25.68
C LEU A 308 -4.69 7.51 -24.91
N LEU A 309 -4.78 7.46 -23.58
CA LEU A 309 -3.81 8.14 -22.74
C LEU A 309 -2.53 7.34 -22.70
N GLY A 310 -1.40 7.95 -23.04
CA GLY A 310 -0.12 7.26 -22.98
C GLY A 310 0.42 7.17 -21.55
N VAL A 311 1.43 6.32 -21.36
CA VAL A 311 2.14 6.14 -20.08
C VAL A 311 2.57 7.48 -19.49
N ARG A 312 3.15 8.38 -20.31
CA ARG A 312 3.58 9.71 -19.83
C ARG A 312 2.44 10.60 -19.33
N ASP A 313 1.25 10.48 -19.90
CA ASP A 313 0.09 11.25 -19.47
C ASP A 313 -0.45 10.71 -18.15
N ILE A 314 -0.45 9.39 -17.98
CA ILE A 314 -0.85 8.72 -16.75
C ILE A 314 0.14 9.04 -15.62
N GLU A 315 1.45 9.01 -15.87
CA GLU A 315 2.47 9.43 -14.89
C GLU A 315 2.27 10.88 -14.43
N ARG A 316 1.98 11.79 -15.36
CA ARG A 316 1.69 13.19 -15.01
C ARG A 316 0.44 13.32 -14.14
N ARG A 317 -0.55 12.43 -14.30
CA ARG A 317 -1.73 12.37 -13.43
C ARG A 317 -1.36 11.88 -12.04
N ILE A 318 -0.50 10.86 -11.93
CA ILE A 318 0.04 10.39 -10.64
C ILE A 318 0.80 11.52 -9.94
N ASP A 319 1.67 12.26 -10.63
CA ASP A 319 2.39 13.41 -10.05
C ASP A 319 1.43 14.52 -9.57
N THR A 320 0.30 14.69 -10.25
CA THR A 320 -0.73 15.67 -9.86
C THR A 320 -1.53 15.18 -8.65
N ALA A 321 -1.77 13.87 -8.57
CA ALA A 321 -2.36 13.23 -7.41
C ALA A 321 -1.44 13.35 -6.19
N ASP A 322 -0.12 13.15 -6.35
CA ASP A 322 0.89 13.27 -5.29
C ASP A 322 0.92 14.72 -4.74
N ARG A 323 0.84 15.73 -5.62
CA ARG A 323 0.72 17.13 -5.18
C ARG A 323 -0.57 17.41 -4.42
N SER A 324 -1.68 16.82 -4.84
CA SER A 324 -2.98 16.97 -4.17
C SER A 324 -2.97 16.30 -2.79
N LEU A 325 -2.29 15.16 -2.68
CA LEU A 325 -2.07 14.45 -1.43
C LEU A 325 -1.32 15.33 -0.43
N HIS A 326 -0.17 15.89 -0.84
CA HIS A 326 0.63 16.78 0.01
C HIS A 326 -0.11 18.07 0.40
N ALA A 327 -1.00 18.57 -0.47
CA ALA A 327 -1.89 19.69 -0.14
C ALA A 327 -3.04 19.32 0.83
N CYS A 328 -3.08 18.10 1.35
CA CYS A 328 -4.16 17.53 2.17
C CYS A 328 -5.54 17.47 1.49
N ALA A 329 -5.59 17.52 0.15
CA ALA A 329 -6.81 17.30 -0.63
C ALA A 329 -7.03 15.80 -0.89
N PHE A 330 -7.17 15.02 0.19
CA PHE A 330 -7.14 13.55 0.14
C PHE A 330 -8.16 12.93 -0.82
N ASP A 331 -9.40 13.42 -0.82
CA ASP A 331 -10.44 12.85 -1.68
C ASP A 331 -10.19 13.15 -3.17
N ASP A 332 -9.51 14.26 -3.49
CA ASP A 332 -9.10 14.61 -4.85
C ASP A 332 -7.88 13.79 -5.29
N ALA A 333 -6.91 13.60 -4.39
CA ALA A 333 -5.77 12.72 -4.62
C ALA A 333 -6.22 11.28 -4.88
N ASP A 334 -7.10 10.72 -4.03
CA ASP A 334 -7.66 9.38 -4.18
C ASP A 334 -8.42 9.23 -5.51
N ARG A 335 -9.20 10.24 -5.88
CA ARG A 335 -9.92 10.24 -7.17
C ARG A 335 -8.94 10.27 -8.34
N ALA A 336 -7.92 11.12 -8.27
CA ALA A 336 -6.94 11.29 -9.33
C ALA A 336 -6.10 10.02 -9.55
N VAL A 337 -5.63 9.37 -8.47
CA VAL A 337 -4.84 8.14 -8.59
C VAL A 337 -5.67 6.96 -9.09
N ARG A 338 -6.92 6.80 -8.66
CA ARG A 338 -7.83 5.77 -9.21
C ARG A 338 -8.17 6.02 -10.68
N ASN A 339 -8.25 7.28 -11.11
CA ASN A 339 -8.43 7.60 -12.51
C ASN A 339 -7.17 7.30 -13.34
N ALA A 340 -5.98 7.43 -12.74
CA ALA A 340 -4.73 7.04 -13.37
C ALA A 340 -4.61 5.51 -13.47
N GLU A 341 -4.96 4.79 -12.41
CA GLU A 341 -5.05 3.32 -12.38
C GLU A 341 -5.97 2.78 -13.49
N ARG A 342 -7.22 3.23 -13.56
CA ARG A 342 -8.16 2.80 -14.62
C ARG A 342 -7.64 3.08 -16.03
N ALA A 343 -7.05 4.26 -16.24
CA ALA A 343 -6.44 4.60 -17.53
C ALA A 343 -5.23 3.69 -17.84
N GLY A 344 -4.49 3.26 -16.82
CA GLY A 344 -3.45 2.26 -16.93
C GLY A 344 -4.01 0.90 -17.34
N ASP A 345 -5.11 0.46 -16.74
CA ASP A 345 -5.75 -0.81 -17.08
C ASP A 345 -6.30 -0.81 -18.51
N ASP A 346 -6.95 0.28 -18.93
CA ASP A 346 -7.43 0.45 -20.32
C ASP A 346 -6.26 0.39 -21.31
N LEU A 347 -5.14 1.05 -20.99
CA LEU A 347 -3.94 1.04 -21.82
C LEU A 347 -3.28 -0.34 -21.85
N LEU A 348 -3.23 -1.05 -20.71
CA LEU A 348 -2.72 -2.41 -20.64
C LEU A 348 -3.55 -3.35 -21.52
N MET A 349 -4.88 -3.23 -21.49
CA MET A 349 -5.78 -4.01 -22.33
C MET A 349 -5.49 -3.79 -23.82
N ALA A 350 -5.28 -2.55 -24.24
CA ALA A 350 -4.91 -2.22 -25.62
C ALA A 350 -3.58 -2.86 -26.03
N VAL A 351 -2.58 -2.86 -25.14
CA VAL A 351 -1.26 -3.44 -25.42
C VAL A 351 -1.29 -4.98 -25.42
N ASP A 352 -2.05 -5.60 -24.51
CA ASP A 352 -2.31 -7.04 -24.48
C ASP A 352 -2.99 -7.48 -25.77
N PHE A 353 -4.00 -6.74 -26.22
CA PHE A 353 -4.67 -6.99 -27.49
C PHE A 353 -3.70 -6.97 -28.67
N LEU A 354 -2.83 -5.97 -28.77
CA LEU A 354 -1.79 -5.93 -29.81
C LEU A 354 -0.82 -7.10 -29.73
N GLY A 355 -0.46 -7.52 -28.51
CA GLY A 355 0.31 -8.75 -28.30
C GLY A 355 -0.39 -9.96 -28.92
N GLY A 356 -1.70 -10.10 -28.68
CA GLY A 356 -2.55 -11.13 -29.29
C GLY A 356 -2.54 -11.07 -30.83
N VAL A 357 -2.71 -9.87 -31.39
CA VAL A 357 -2.67 -9.64 -32.86
C VAL A 357 -1.36 -10.09 -33.47
N THR A 358 -0.24 -9.67 -32.88
CA THR A 358 1.08 -10.10 -33.38
C THR A 358 1.27 -11.61 -33.28
N GLY A 359 0.83 -12.24 -32.18
CA GLY A 359 0.88 -13.70 -32.03
C GLY A 359 0.03 -14.44 -33.08
N THR A 360 -1.16 -13.94 -33.42
CA THR A 360 -1.99 -14.54 -34.48
C THR A 360 -1.38 -14.36 -35.86
N ILE A 361 -0.74 -13.22 -36.14
CA ILE A 361 0.01 -13.00 -37.38
C ILE A 361 1.17 -14.00 -37.49
N ASP A 362 1.91 -14.24 -36.41
CA ASP A 362 3.00 -15.23 -36.38
C ASP A 362 2.51 -16.67 -36.62
N HIS A 363 1.26 -16.97 -36.26
CA HIS A 363 0.58 -18.23 -36.56
C HIS A 363 -0.04 -18.31 -37.98
N GLY A 364 0.01 -17.22 -38.74
CA GLY A 364 -0.27 -17.16 -40.17
C GLY A 364 -1.73 -16.90 -40.56
N SER A 365 -2.70 -17.09 -39.66
CA SER A 365 -4.09 -16.69 -39.88
C SER A 365 -4.91 -16.83 -38.60
N GLY A 366 -5.94 -16.01 -38.42
CA GLY A 366 -6.88 -16.14 -37.31
C GLY A 366 -7.83 -14.96 -37.21
N ARG A 367 -8.67 -15.00 -36.17
CA ARG A 367 -9.57 -13.90 -35.81
C ARG A 367 -9.35 -13.56 -34.35
N ILE A 368 -9.39 -12.28 -34.04
CA ILE A 368 -9.25 -11.78 -32.68
C ILE A 368 -10.37 -10.77 -32.44
N GLU A 369 -11.13 -11.00 -31.38
CA GLU A 369 -12.14 -10.05 -30.91
C GLU A 369 -11.44 -8.84 -30.25
N VAL A 370 -11.93 -7.64 -30.57
CA VAL A 370 -11.49 -6.38 -29.98
C VAL A 370 -12.18 -6.23 -28.62
N PRO A 371 -11.43 -6.16 -27.51
CA PRO A 371 -12.03 -6.01 -26.19
C PRO A 371 -12.81 -4.69 -26.06
N GLU A 372 -13.89 -4.69 -25.26
CA GLU A 372 -14.78 -3.52 -25.04
C GLU A 372 -14.10 -2.25 -24.44
N GLY A 373 -12.79 -2.28 -24.17
CA GLY A 373 -11.99 -1.13 -23.72
C GLY A 373 -11.02 -0.58 -24.77
N VAL A 374 -10.91 -1.20 -25.94
CA VAL A 374 -9.98 -0.77 -27.01
C VAL A 374 -10.75 0.04 -28.04
N ASP A 375 -10.32 1.27 -28.29
CA ASP A 375 -11.00 2.19 -29.21
C ASP A 375 -10.80 1.78 -30.68
N ASP A 376 -11.88 1.74 -31.45
CA ASP A 376 -11.88 1.39 -32.87
C ASP A 376 -10.94 2.28 -33.71
N ALA A 377 -10.78 3.56 -33.36
CA ALA A 377 -9.90 4.47 -34.07
C ALA A 377 -8.44 4.09 -33.88
N PHE A 378 -8.07 3.61 -32.69
CA PHE A 378 -6.72 3.09 -32.43
C PHE A 378 -6.44 1.83 -33.25
N VAL A 379 -7.42 0.92 -33.34
CA VAL A 379 -7.30 -0.28 -34.16
C VAL A 379 -7.16 0.07 -35.64
N ALA A 380 -8.02 0.96 -36.14
CA ALA A 380 -8.00 1.40 -37.53
C ALA A 380 -6.67 2.05 -37.94
N ASP A 381 -6.02 2.79 -37.04
CA ASP A 381 -4.72 3.42 -37.30
C ASP A 381 -3.56 2.40 -37.32
N LEU A 382 -3.72 1.25 -36.67
CA LEU A 382 -2.70 0.20 -36.59
C LEU A 382 -2.79 -0.82 -37.72
N VAL A 383 -3.98 -1.10 -38.25
CA VAL A 383 -4.19 -2.06 -39.34
C VAL A 383 -3.25 -1.82 -40.54
N PRO A 384 -3.13 -0.60 -41.11
CA PRO A 384 -2.25 -0.35 -42.25
C PRO A 384 -0.76 -0.60 -41.96
N ILE A 385 -0.36 -0.52 -40.69
CA ILE A 385 1.02 -0.72 -40.24
C ILE A 385 1.30 -2.23 -40.14
N LEU A 386 0.34 -2.98 -39.57
CA LEU A 386 0.40 -4.43 -39.49
C LEU A 386 0.46 -5.07 -40.88
N GLU A 387 -0.40 -4.64 -41.81
CA GLU A 387 -0.40 -5.14 -43.19
C GLU A 387 0.96 -4.93 -43.89
N ARG A 388 1.53 -3.73 -43.75
CA ARG A 388 2.79 -3.36 -44.40
C ARG A 388 3.99 -4.09 -43.80
N GLN A 389 4.03 -4.22 -42.48
CA GLN A 389 5.18 -4.83 -41.79
C GLN A 389 5.22 -6.34 -42.00
N TYR A 390 4.08 -7.01 -41.85
CA TYR A 390 4.01 -8.47 -41.85
C TYR A 390 3.63 -9.05 -43.21
N THR A 391 3.28 -8.21 -44.20
CA THR A 391 2.87 -8.66 -45.54
C THR A 391 1.69 -9.66 -45.49
N VAL A 392 0.73 -9.36 -44.61
CA VAL A 392 -0.51 -10.13 -44.40
C VAL A 392 -1.71 -9.25 -44.66
N GLY A 393 -2.85 -9.84 -45.05
CA GLY A 393 -4.10 -9.10 -45.12
C GLY A 393 -4.70 -8.98 -43.72
N VAL A 394 -4.89 -7.75 -43.24
CA VAL A 394 -5.51 -7.49 -41.94
C VAL A 394 -6.76 -6.66 -42.19
N GLU A 395 -7.92 -7.24 -41.93
CA GLU A 395 -9.20 -6.54 -42.06
C GLU A 395 -9.79 -6.33 -40.67
N PHE A 396 -10.30 -5.12 -40.43
CA PHE A 396 -11.04 -4.77 -39.23
C PHE A 396 -12.53 -4.77 -39.57
N ASP A 397 -13.26 -5.73 -39.04
CA ASP A 397 -14.70 -5.95 -39.26
C ASP A 397 -15.44 -5.74 -37.94
N GLY A 398 -15.82 -4.51 -37.66
CA GLY A 398 -16.56 -4.13 -36.45
C GLY A 398 -15.75 -4.39 -35.19
N ASP A 399 -16.05 -5.48 -34.50
CA ASP A 399 -15.44 -5.92 -33.24
C ASP A 399 -14.41 -7.05 -33.45
N GLU A 400 -14.06 -7.41 -34.68
CA GLU A 400 -13.04 -8.43 -34.97
C GLU A 400 -11.91 -7.90 -35.87
N ILE A 401 -10.68 -8.32 -35.58
CA ILE A 401 -9.57 -8.29 -36.53
C ILE A 401 -9.44 -9.67 -37.18
N VAL A 402 -9.55 -9.70 -38.50
CA VAL A 402 -9.34 -10.89 -39.31
C VAL A 402 -7.97 -10.84 -39.98
N VAL A 403 -7.10 -11.79 -39.62
CA VAL A 403 -5.78 -11.95 -40.23
C VAL A 403 -5.85 -13.06 -41.27
N THR A 404 -5.62 -12.70 -42.54
CA THR A 404 -5.51 -13.62 -43.66
C THR A 404 -4.05 -13.73 -44.10
N GLY A 405 -3.52 -14.94 -44.06
CA GLY A 405 -2.12 -15.19 -44.41
C GLY A 405 -1.80 -14.77 -45.84
N GLY A 406 -0.80 -13.90 -46.00
CA GLY A 406 -0.18 -13.64 -47.29
C GLY A 406 0.40 -14.94 -47.84
N GLU A 407 0.26 -15.16 -49.15
CA GLU A 407 0.69 -16.38 -49.85
C GLU A 407 2.03 -16.86 -49.31
N SER A 408 2.01 -17.95 -48.53
CA SER A 408 3.22 -18.63 -48.12
C SER A 408 4.01 -18.89 -49.39
N SER A 409 5.17 -18.23 -49.51
CA SER A 409 6.08 -18.39 -50.62
C SER A 409 6.54 -19.85 -50.65
N GLN A 410 5.75 -20.65 -51.34
CA GLN A 410 5.99 -22.05 -51.63
C GLN A 410 7.00 -22.10 -52.78
N SER A 411 8.26 -21.75 -52.50
CA SER A 411 9.40 -22.16 -53.34
C SER A 411 9.81 -23.56 -52.84
N GLY A 412 9.50 -24.67 -53.52
CA GLY A 412 10.04 -25.10 -54.81
C GLY A 412 10.98 -26.30 -54.53
N GLY A 413 10.84 -27.50 -55.09
CA GLY A 413 9.97 -27.92 -56.17
C GLY A 413 9.90 -29.43 -56.33
N ARG A 414 8.98 -29.82 -57.21
CA ARG A 414 8.82 -31.16 -57.76
C ARG A 414 10.06 -31.62 -58.51
N GLY A 415 10.52 -32.82 -58.21
CA GLY A 415 11.29 -33.68 -59.11
C GLY A 415 10.57 -35.03 -59.25
N SER A 416 10.04 -35.29 -60.44
CA SER A 416 9.26 -36.48 -60.80
C SER A 416 10.09 -37.80 -60.81
N ALA A 417 9.39 -38.90 -60.51
CA ALA A 417 9.60 -40.37 -60.56
C ALA A 417 10.60 -40.99 -61.59
N PRO A 418 10.85 -42.35 -61.70
CA PRO A 418 10.18 -43.52 -61.05
C PRO A 418 11.03 -44.80 -60.72
N SER A 419 10.37 -45.77 -60.05
CA SER A 419 10.47 -47.25 -60.20
C SER A 419 11.68 -48.09 -59.70
N GLY A 420 11.32 -49.22 -59.04
CA GLY A 420 12.13 -50.43 -58.79
C GLY A 420 12.70 -50.50 -57.37
N GLY A 421 12.53 -51.53 -56.53
CA GLY A 421 12.02 -52.88 -56.67
C GLY A 421 12.77 -53.74 -55.61
N GLY A 422 12.05 -54.61 -54.89
CA GLY A 422 12.63 -55.80 -54.25
C GLY A 422 13.25 -55.66 -52.85
N GLY A 423 12.47 -56.09 -51.85
CA GLY A 423 12.78 -57.25 -50.99
C GLY A 423 13.96 -57.20 -49.99
N GLY A 424 13.71 -57.73 -48.79
CA GLY A 424 14.75 -58.46 -48.06
C GLY A 424 14.88 -58.16 -46.58
N SER A 425 14.47 -59.14 -45.77
CA SER A 425 14.51 -59.21 -44.31
C SER A 425 15.91 -59.07 -43.65
N ARG A 426 15.88 -58.54 -42.43
CA ARG A 426 16.60 -58.92 -41.16
C ARG A 426 17.27 -60.33 -41.11
N PRO A 427 18.03 -60.72 -40.05
CA PRO A 427 18.87 -59.99 -39.06
C PRO A 427 20.18 -60.75 -38.63
N GLY A 428 20.94 -60.20 -37.67
CA GLY A 428 21.94 -60.88 -36.82
C GLY A 428 23.16 -59.99 -36.57
N GLY A 429 23.74 -59.75 -35.39
CA GLY A 429 23.69 -60.40 -34.07
C GLY A 429 25.13 -60.62 -33.58
N ARG A 430 25.51 -60.07 -32.40
CA ARG A 430 26.64 -60.43 -31.49
C ARG A 430 27.05 -59.20 -30.65
N ARG A 431 27.50 -59.27 -29.39
CA ARG A 431 27.43 -60.24 -28.27
C ARG A 431 28.17 -59.61 -27.07
N SER A 432 27.94 -60.20 -25.89
CA SER A 432 28.81 -60.27 -24.70
C SER A 432 28.67 -59.20 -23.61
N GLY A 433 28.32 -59.68 -22.42
CA GLY A 433 28.41 -58.95 -21.15
C GLY A 433 29.58 -59.41 -20.29
N SER A 434 29.70 -58.81 -19.10
CA SER A 434 30.30 -59.41 -17.89
C SER A 434 30.12 -58.45 -16.70
N LYS A 435 29.72 -59.01 -15.55
CA LYS A 435 29.88 -58.46 -14.18
C LYS A 435 31.33 -58.76 -13.72
N PRO A 436 31.92 -58.04 -12.74
CA PRO A 436 31.84 -58.49 -11.34
C PRO A 436 31.91 -57.34 -10.27
N GLU A 437 32.11 -57.74 -9.01
CA GLU A 437 31.76 -57.14 -7.73
C GLU A 437 32.77 -56.13 -7.10
N ALA A 438 32.25 -55.45 -6.05
CA ALA A 438 32.85 -55.21 -4.73
C ALA A 438 33.76 -53.99 -4.42
N SER A 439 33.36 -53.32 -3.32
CA SER A 439 34.17 -52.72 -2.23
C SER A 439 34.40 -51.20 -2.24
N GLY A 440 33.95 -50.55 -1.15
CA GLY A 440 34.57 -49.33 -0.63
C GLY A 440 33.63 -48.33 0.04
N SER A 441 33.26 -48.54 1.31
CA SER A 441 33.03 -47.43 2.26
C SER A 441 34.37 -47.14 2.98
N PRO A 442 34.63 -45.90 3.48
CA PRO A 442 34.17 -45.57 4.82
C PRO A 442 33.69 -44.13 5.06
N SER A 443 32.95 -44.02 6.15
CA SER A 443 32.38 -42.88 6.88
C SER A 443 33.21 -41.60 6.99
N LEU A 444 32.54 -40.47 7.28
CA LEU A 444 32.72 -39.73 8.54
C LEU A 444 31.81 -38.47 8.62
N GLY A 445 30.98 -38.45 9.67
CA GLY A 445 30.58 -37.26 10.44
C GLY A 445 29.49 -36.36 9.85
N ASP A 446 28.49 -35.90 10.58
CA ASP A 446 28.04 -36.23 11.92
C ASP A 446 26.59 -35.75 12.06
N SER A 447 25.86 -36.54 12.82
CA SER A 447 24.67 -36.32 13.65
C SER A 447 24.39 -34.85 14.04
N THR A 448 23.17 -34.40 14.36
CA THR A 448 22.12 -35.07 15.13
C THR A 448 20.84 -34.21 15.14
N GLY A 449 19.69 -34.88 15.11
CA GLY A 449 18.51 -34.58 15.95
C GLY A 449 17.73 -33.30 15.59
N GLY A 450 16.50 -33.37 15.07
CA GLY A 450 15.41 -34.23 15.51
C GLY A 450 14.46 -33.44 16.39
N SER A 451 13.28 -33.10 15.88
CA SER A 451 12.06 -33.07 16.69
C SER A 451 10.83 -32.82 15.81
N ARG A 452 10.07 -33.90 15.67
CA ARG A 452 8.62 -33.88 15.76
C ARG A 452 8.13 -32.82 16.74
N ARG A 453 7.44 -31.80 16.25
CA ARG A 453 6.43 -31.06 16.99
C ARG A 453 5.30 -30.71 16.04
N GLU A 454 4.10 -31.12 16.44
CA GLU A 454 2.84 -30.51 16.06
C GLU A 454 2.87 -28.99 16.28
N ARG A 455 1.93 -28.29 15.62
CA ARG A 455 1.64 -26.83 15.61
C ARG A 455 2.22 -26.18 14.37
N SER A 456 1.49 -25.41 13.58
CA SER A 456 0.25 -24.67 13.83
C SER A 456 -0.33 -24.26 12.48
N SER A 457 -1.65 -24.32 12.37
CA SER A 457 -2.44 -23.45 11.51
C SER A 457 -2.00 -22.00 11.68
N GLY A 458 -1.14 -21.54 10.79
CA GLY A 458 -0.72 -20.15 10.64
C GLY A 458 -0.68 -19.89 9.15
N ARG A 459 -1.42 -18.86 8.69
CA ARG A 459 -1.43 -18.39 7.31
C ARG A 459 0.02 -18.23 6.82
N GLU A 460 0.52 -19.20 6.07
CA GLU A 460 1.70 -19.03 5.23
C GLU A 460 1.31 -18.04 4.15
N GLN A 461 1.86 -16.83 4.22
CA GLN A 461 1.84 -15.92 3.08
C GLN A 461 2.66 -16.59 1.98
N LEU A 462 1.96 -17.11 0.96
CA LEU A 462 2.58 -17.72 -0.20
C LEU A 462 3.37 -16.64 -0.96
N THR A 463 4.63 -16.92 -1.26
CA THR A 463 5.39 -16.08 -2.19
C THR A 463 4.80 -16.25 -3.59
N PRO A 464 4.92 -15.25 -4.49
CA PRO A 464 4.40 -15.33 -5.85
C PRO A 464 4.87 -16.58 -6.62
N ASP A 465 6.12 -16.99 -6.38
CA ASP A 465 6.71 -18.18 -6.99
C ASP A 465 6.07 -19.48 -6.45
N ALA A 466 5.72 -19.52 -5.16
CA ALA A 466 5.02 -20.67 -4.56
C ALA A 466 3.60 -20.81 -5.12
N VAL A 467 2.91 -19.68 -5.33
CA VAL A 467 1.58 -19.67 -5.97
C VAL A 467 1.68 -20.18 -7.42
N ALA A 468 2.72 -19.80 -8.16
CA ALA A 468 2.92 -20.26 -9.53
C ALA A 468 3.16 -21.78 -9.62
N ASP A 469 3.97 -22.33 -8.72
CA ASP A 469 4.20 -23.78 -8.62
C ASP A 469 2.90 -24.55 -8.26
N GLU A 470 2.10 -23.99 -7.35
CA GLU A 470 0.80 -24.55 -6.94
C GLU A 470 -0.22 -24.51 -8.09
N ILE A 471 -0.24 -23.45 -8.90
CA ILE A 471 -1.07 -23.35 -10.11
C ILE A 471 -0.67 -24.39 -11.16
N LEU A 472 0.63 -24.56 -11.40
CA LEU A 472 1.15 -25.60 -12.31
C LEU A 472 0.78 -27.00 -11.84
N PHE A 473 0.78 -27.22 -10.53
CA PHE A 473 0.32 -28.48 -9.94
C PHE A 473 -1.17 -28.71 -10.22
N VAL A 474 -2.03 -27.71 -10.04
CA VAL A 474 -3.47 -27.84 -10.34
C VAL A 474 -3.70 -28.12 -11.83
N LEU A 475 -3.04 -27.39 -12.73
CA LEU A 475 -3.15 -27.64 -14.17
C LEU A 475 -2.70 -29.04 -14.58
N ARG A 476 -1.72 -29.61 -13.88
CA ARG A 476 -1.27 -31.00 -14.09
C ARG A 476 -2.30 -32.01 -13.60
N GLU A 477 -2.88 -31.79 -12.43
CA GLU A 477 -3.89 -32.69 -11.85
C GLU A 477 -5.18 -32.71 -12.70
N LEU A 478 -5.50 -31.60 -13.36
CA LEU A 478 -6.63 -31.48 -14.30
C LEU A 478 -6.42 -32.29 -15.59
N ASP A 479 -5.16 -32.52 -16.01
CA ASP A 479 -4.79 -33.29 -17.22
C ASP A 479 -5.24 -34.75 -17.11
N ASP A 480 -5.26 -35.30 -15.90
CA ASP A 480 -5.66 -36.68 -15.60
C ASP A 480 -7.20 -36.87 -15.53
N ARG A 481 -7.99 -35.78 -15.58
CA ARG A 481 -9.46 -35.79 -15.37
C ARG A 481 -10.28 -35.29 -16.57
N GLY A 482 -9.66 -34.96 -17.71
CA GLY A 482 -10.32 -34.30 -18.84
C GLY A 482 -11.32 -35.16 -19.62
N GLY A 483 -12.51 -34.59 -19.87
CA GLY A 483 -13.54 -35.13 -20.78
C GLY A 483 -13.47 -34.53 -22.20
N ASN A 484 -14.53 -34.72 -23.01
CA ASN A 484 -14.61 -34.10 -24.35
C ASN A 484 -14.97 -32.61 -24.23
N GLY A 485 -13.95 -31.75 -24.16
CA GLY A 485 -14.10 -30.29 -24.31
C GLY A 485 -14.22 -29.48 -23.01
N ALA A 486 -14.39 -30.13 -21.85
CA ALA A 486 -14.40 -29.46 -20.56
C ALA A 486 -13.66 -30.27 -19.49
N VAL A 487 -13.20 -29.58 -18.45
CA VAL A 487 -12.55 -30.17 -17.28
C VAL A 487 -13.17 -29.58 -16.04
N GLU A 488 -13.71 -30.44 -15.18
CA GLU A 488 -14.31 -30.08 -13.90
C GLU A 488 -13.54 -30.75 -12.76
N CYS A 489 -13.25 -30.00 -11.70
CA CYS A 489 -12.77 -30.56 -10.46
C CYS A 489 -13.51 -29.99 -9.25
N GLN A 490 -13.82 -30.88 -8.30
CA GLN A 490 -14.24 -30.46 -6.98
C GLN A 490 -13.00 -29.95 -6.23
N THR A 491 -13.05 -28.71 -5.75
CA THR A 491 -11.90 -28.05 -5.13
C THR A 491 -11.49 -28.71 -3.81
N GLU A 492 -12.39 -29.47 -3.19
CA GLU A 492 -12.15 -30.31 -2.00
C GLU A 492 -11.42 -31.63 -2.29
N LEU A 493 -11.36 -32.05 -3.57
CA LEU A 493 -10.57 -33.20 -4.00
C LEU A 493 -9.14 -32.81 -4.42
N LEU A 494 -8.82 -31.52 -4.37
CA LEU A 494 -7.46 -31.02 -4.55
C LEU A 494 -6.71 -31.09 -3.22
N PRO A 495 -5.38 -31.30 -3.21
CA PRO A 495 -4.60 -31.25 -1.98
C PRO A 495 -4.75 -29.92 -1.23
N ASP A 496 -4.79 -29.94 0.10
CA ASP A 496 -4.95 -28.75 0.98
C ASP A 496 -3.93 -27.62 0.73
N ALA A 497 -2.79 -27.96 0.12
CA ALA A 497 -1.79 -26.97 -0.31
C ALA A 497 -2.31 -26.09 -1.45
N VAL A 498 -3.07 -26.65 -2.39
CA VAL A 498 -3.56 -25.95 -3.59
C VAL A 498 -5.08 -25.67 -3.57
N ALA A 499 -5.82 -26.33 -2.69
CA ALA A 499 -7.23 -26.06 -2.40
C ALA A 499 -7.37 -24.78 -1.54
N ARG A 500 -6.84 -23.67 -2.03
CA ARG A 500 -6.83 -22.36 -1.38
C ARG A 500 -7.34 -21.31 -2.34
N ARG A 501 -8.07 -20.33 -1.81
CA ARG A 501 -8.66 -19.27 -2.65
C ARG A 501 -7.58 -18.42 -3.34
N GLU A 502 -6.47 -18.22 -2.63
CA GLU A 502 -5.29 -17.50 -3.09
C GLU A 502 -4.58 -18.17 -4.28
N VAL A 503 -4.88 -19.43 -4.60
CA VAL A 503 -4.34 -20.19 -5.74
C VAL A 503 -5.39 -20.33 -6.84
N LEU A 504 -6.64 -20.63 -6.45
CA LEU A 504 -7.75 -20.87 -7.37
C LEU A 504 -8.23 -19.58 -8.06
N GLU A 505 -8.22 -18.43 -7.39
CA GLU A 505 -8.61 -17.15 -8.01
C GLU A 505 -7.60 -16.67 -9.05
N PRO A 506 -6.27 -16.68 -8.81
CA PRO A 506 -5.30 -16.37 -9.85
C PRO A 506 -5.32 -17.37 -11.00
N LEU A 507 -5.51 -18.68 -10.73
CA LEU A 507 -5.68 -19.69 -11.77
C LEU A 507 -6.93 -19.40 -12.63
N ALA A 508 -8.07 -19.13 -12.01
CA ALA A 508 -9.31 -18.80 -12.73
C ALA A 508 -9.12 -17.53 -13.57
N THR A 509 -8.47 -16.52 -13.01
CA THR A 509 -8.14 -15.27 -13.71
C THR A 509 -7.22 -15.52 -14.89
N PHE A 510 -6.17 -16.33 -14.72
CA PHE A 510 -5.26 -16.71 -15.80
C PHE A 510 -6.02 -17.41 -16.93
N CYS A 511 -6.83 -18.43 -16.62
CA CYS A 511 -7.59 -19.18 -17.62
C CYS A 511 -8.61 -18.30 -18.37
N ARG A 512 -9.29 -17.38 -17.68
CA ARG A 512 -10.22 -16.41 -18.31
C ARG A 512 -9.54 -15.50 -19.33
N ARG A 513 -8.25 -15.22 -19.14
CA ARG A 513 -7.45 -14.40 -20.07
C ARG A 513 -6.98 -15.17 -21.32
N GLN A 514 -7.23 -16.48 -21.41
CA GLN A 514 -6.83 -17.31 -22.55
C GLN A 514 -8.02 -17.54 -23.48
N THR A 515 -8.63 -16.46 -23.98
CA THR A 515 -9.90 -16.48 -24.74
C THR A 515 -9.82 -17.25 -26.06
N ASP A 516 -8.61 -17.43 -26.61
CA ASP A 516 -8.38 -18.23 -27.81
C ASP A 516 -8.47 -19.74 -27.56
N LEU A 517 -8.30 -20.18 -26.31
CA LEU A 517 -8.33 -21.59 -25.90
C LEU A 517 -9.54 -21.94 -25.03
N VAL A 518 -9.96 -21.02 -24.18
CA VAL A 518 -10.95 -21.22 -23.11
C VAL A 518 -12.22 -20.45 -23.44
N ALA A 519 -13.33 -21.17 -23.55
CA ALA A 519 -14.65 -20.61 -23.80
C ALA A 519 -15.27 -20.05 -22.51
N SER A 520 -15.13 -20.76 -21.39
CA SER A 520 -15.66 -20.31 -20.11
C SER A 520 -14.86 -20.86 -18.92
N VAL A 521 -14.85 -20.12 -17.81
CA VAL A 521 -14.22 -20.56 -16.55
C VAL A 521 -15.13 -20.24 -15.38
N THR A 522 -15.59 -21.29 -14.71
CA THR A 522 -16.47 -21.18 -13.55
C THR A 522 -15.71 -21.57 -12.30
N LEU A 523 -15.62 -20.63 -11.35
CA LEU A 523 -15.18 -20.89 -9.98
C LEU A 523 -16.36 -20.56 -9.07
N GLN A 524 -16.87 -21.56 -8.35
CA GLN A 524 -18.03 -21.39 -7.49
C GLN A 524 -17.76 -20.35 -6.37
N GLU A 525 -18.74 -19.48 -6.11
CA GLU A 525 -18.66 -18.51 -5.00
C GLU A 525 -18.45 -19.23 -3.66
N ASN A 526 -17.39 -18.84 -2.93
CA ASN A 526 -16.92 -19.43 -1.67
C ASN A 526 -16.16 -20.76 -1.78
N ALA A 527 -15.69 -21.13 -2.98
CA ALA A 527 -14.68 -22.19 -3.10
C ALA A 527 -13.36 -21.76 -2.44
N PRO A 528 -12.69 -22.65 -1.67
CA PRO A 528 -13.07 -24.03 -1.31
C PRO A 528 -13.94 -24.12 -0.01
N PRO A 529 -14.89 -25.08 0.09
CA PRO A 529 -15.24 -26.12 -0.88
C PRO A 529 -16.16 -25.62 -2.00
N GLY A 530 -16.05 -26.20 -3.19
CA GLY A 530 -16.84 -25.89 -4.37
C GLY A 530 -16.35 -26.65 -5.60
N PHE A 531 -16.71 -26.18 -6.79
CA PHE A 531 -16.17 -26.71 -8.05
C PHE A 531 -15.43 -25.62 -8.84
N PHE A 532 -14.46 -26.07 -9.62
CA PHE A 532 -13.72 -25.29 -10.60
C PHE A 532 -13.85 -26.00 -11.96
N GLU A 533 -14.32 -25.27 -12.96
CA GLU A 533 -14.58 -25.79 -14.30
C GLU A 533 -13.92 -24.90 -15.36
N ILE A 534 -13.29 -25.53 -16.34
CA ILE A 534 -12.75 -24.90 -17.54
C ILE A 534 -13.42 -25.56 -18.75
N GLU A 535 -14.14 -24.76 -19.52
CA GLU A 535 -14.70 -25.15 -20.81
C GLU A 535 -13.78 -24.63 -21.93
N PHE A 536 -13.35 -25.51 -22.81
CA PHE A 536 -12.50 -25.16 -23.94
C PHE A 536 -13.33 -24.88 -25.18
N THR A 537 -12.79 -24.08 -26.09
CA THR A 537 -13.45 -23.77 -27.37
C THR A 537 -13.72 -25.05 -28.17
N GLU A 538 -14.75 -25.06 -29.02
CA GLU A 538 -15.17 -26.26 -29.80
C GLU A 538 -14.07 -26.89 -30.67
N ARG A 539 -12.98 -26.13 -30.92
CA ARG A 539 -11.82 -26.54 -31.70
C ARG A 539 -10.69 -27.17 -30.86
N THR A 540 -10.81 -27.15 -29.54
CA THR A 540 -9.75 -27.50 -28.60
C THR A 540 -10.21 -28.63 -27.67
N THR A 541 -9.53 -29.78 -27.70
CA THR A 541 -9.81 -30.83 -26.73
C THR A 541 -9.29 -30.43 -25.35
N ALA A 542 -9.96 -30.88 -24.28
CA ALA A 542 -9.55 -30.60 -22.89
C ALA A 542 -8.05 -30.87 -22.62
N SER A 543 -7.52 -31.99 -23.11
CA SER A 543 -6.11 -32.35 -23.00
C SER A 543 -5.18 -31.40 -23.77
N THR A 544 -5.54 -30.99 -24.98
CA THR A 544 -4.74 -30.05 -25.79
C THR A 544 -4.78 -28.65 -25.19
N GLY A 545 -5.95 -28.24 -24.70
CA GLY A 545 -6.17 -26.98 -24.02
C GLY A 545 -5.38 -26.87 -22.72
N LEU A 546 -5.48 -27.86 -21.83
CA LEU A 546 -4.71 -27.90 -20.58
C LEU A 546 -3.19 -27.90 -20.80
N ASN A 547 -2.72 -28.66 -21.80
CA ASN A 547 -1.28 -28.71 -22.10
C ASN A 547 -0.78 -27.35 -22.65
N SER A 548 -1.62 -26.65 -23.42
CA SER A 548 -1.34 -25.31 -23.92
C SER A 548 -1.38 -24.26 -22.80
N LEU A 549 -2.37 -24.34 -21.89
CA LEU A 549 -2.44 -23.50 -20.69
C LEU A 549 -1.20 -23.67 -19.82
N ARG A 550 -0.77 -24.92 -19.58
CA ARG A 550 0.45 -25.23 -18.82
C ARG A 550 1.68 -24.62 -19.48
N LYS A 551 1.85 -24.81 -20.80
CA LYS A 551 2.97 -24.25 -21.56
C LYS A 551 3.01 -22.71 -21.43
N ARG A 552 1.88 -22.04 -21.64
CA ARG A 552 1.78 -20.57 -21.53
C ARG A 552 2.00 -20.07 -20.11
N PHE A 553 1.51 -20.79 -19.11
CA PHE A 553 1.74 -20.43 -17.71
C PHE A 553 3.23 -20.55 -17.36
N THR A 554 3.89 -21.63 -17.79
CA THR A 554 5.34 -21.81 -17.64
C THR A 554 6.14 -20.77 -18.43
N GLU A 555 5.74 -20.36 -19.64
CA GLU A 555 6.43 -19.30 -20.39
C GLU A 555 6.27 -17.92 -19.73
N ARG A 556 5.16 -17.69 -19.02
CA ARG A 556 4.89 -16.43 -18.31
C ARG A 556 5.60 -16.34 -16.95
N HIS A 557 5.75 -17.46 -16.25
CA HIS A 557 6.21 -17.50 -14.86
C HIS A 557 7.49 -18.32 -14.64
N GLY A 558 7.93 -19.10 -15.61
CA GLY A 558 9.18 -19.84 -15.60
C GLY A 558 10.27 -19.05 -16.32
N GLY A 559 11.30 -18.65 -15.58
CA GLY A 559 12.54 -18.08 -16.11
C GLY A 559 13.43 -19.09 -16.83
#